data_AF-A0A537AX52-F1
#
_entry.id   AF-A0A537AX52-F1
#
_cell.length_a   1.000
_cell.length_b   1.000
_cell.length_c   1.000
_cell.angle_alpha   90.00
_cell.angle_beta   90.00
_cell.angle_gamma   90.00
#
_symmetry.space_group_name_H-M   'P 1'
#
loop_
_entity.id
_entity.type
_entity.pdbx_description
1 polymer ?
#
loop_
_entity_poly.entity_id
_entity_poly.type
_entity_poly.pdbx_seq_one_letter_code
_entity_poly.pdbx_strand_id
1 'polypeptide(L)' 'MESRTELYALERGALRTPFWQAAYQSLPDSVRRRYLAYIEHAERWDLALDGVIEALSRAKGALARLLDTPTRTRSAH' A
#
# COMPACT_ATOMS: atom_id res chain seq x y z
N MET A 1 -3.34 32.96 7.84
CA MET A 1 -4.66 32.65 7.25
C MET A 1 -4.47 31.64 6.11
N GLU A 2 -3.89 30.47 6.42
CA GLU A 2 -3.37 29.52 5.42
C GLU A 2 -4.05 28.13 5.50
N SER A 3 -4.89 27.93 6.53
CA SER A 3 -5.45 26.62 6.88
C SER A 3 -6.50 26.10 5.88
N ARG A 4 -7.21 26.99 5.17
CA ARG A 4 -8.26 26.56 4.22
C ARG A 4 -7.67 25.99 2.94
N THR A 5 -6.56 26.52 2.45
CA THR A 5 -5.94 26.09 1.20
C THR A 5 -5.31 24.70 1.33
N GLU A 6 -4.78 24.38 2.51
CA GLU A 6 -4.23 23.06 2.82
C GLU A 6 -5.31 22.02 3.05
N LEU A 7 -6.42 22.40 3.69
CA LEU A 7 -7.60 21.54 3.82
C LEU A 7 -8.16 21.17 2.43
N TYR A 8 -8.23 22.11 1.49
CA TYR A 8 -8.66 21.82 0.11
C TYR A 8 -7.68 20.89 -0.66
N ALA A 9 -6.38 20.98 -0.39
CA ALA A 9 -5.38 20.09 -1.00
C ALA A 9 -5.46 18.66 -0.45
N LEU A 10 -5.79 18.51 0.85
CA LEU A 10 -6.05 17.22 1.48
C LEU A 10 -7.43 16.65 1.08
N GLU A 11 -8.47 17.48 0.96
CA GLU A 11 -9.83 17.08 0.55
C GLU A 11 -9.92 16.61 -0.90
N ARG A 12 -9.03 17.07 -1.80
CA ARG A 12 -9.02 16.64 -3.21
C ARG A 12 -8.32 15.30 -3.48
N GLY A 13 -8.01 14.51 -2.45
CA GLY A 13 -7.66 13.10 -2.63
C GLY A 13 -6.21 12.80 -3.03
N ALA A 14 -5.26 13.62 -2.59
CA ALA A 14 -3.84 13.39 -2.85
C ALA A 14 -3.28 12.16 -2.09
N LEU A 15 -3.66 11.98 -0.82
CA LEU A 15 -3.13 10.93 0.05
C LEU A 15 -4.26 10.04 0.60
N ARG A 16 -4.17 8.74 0.34
CA ARG A 16 -5.23 7.74 0.57
C ARG A 16 -5.14 7.09 1.94
N THR A 17 -3.95 7.06 2.53
CA THR A 17 -3.69 6.35 3.78
C THR A 17 -3.52 7.32 4.95
N PRO A 18 -4.01 6.97 6.16
CA PRO A 18 -3.83 7.80 7.35
C PRO A 18 -2.36 8.07 7.70
N PHE A 19 -1.48 7.10 7.44
CA PHE A 19 -0.05 7.24 7.69
C PHE A 19 0.56 8.37 6.84
N TRP A 20 0.36 8.34 5.52
CA TRP A 20 0.92 9.34 4.63
C TRP A 20 0.28 10.72 4.83
N GLN A 21 -1.00 10.78 5.22
CA GLN A 21 -1.65 12.03 5.65
C GLN A 21 -0.98 12.63 6.89
N ALA A 22 -0.71 11.83 7.92
CA ALA A 22 -0.02 12.28 9.13
C ALA A 22 1.44 12.69 8.83
N ALA A 23 2.14 11.95 7.97
CA ALA A 23 3.49 12.27 7.53
C ALA A 23 3.55 13.60 6.76
N TYR A 24 2.52 13.92 5.97
CA TYR A 24 2.43 15.21 5.30
C TYR A 24 2.16 16.35 6.29
N GLN A 25 1.29 16.14 7.28
CA GLN A 25 0.97 17.14 8.30
C GLN A 25 2.13 17.42 9.26
N SER A 26 3.04 16.46 9.48
CA SER A 26 4.22 16.66 10.33
C SER A 26 5.29 17.55 9.69
N LEU A 27 5.21 17.80 8.38
CA LEU A 27 6.14 18.69 7.69
C LEU A 27 5.88 20.17 8.00
N PRO A 28 6.93 21.01 8.07
CA PRO A 28 6.78 22.46 8.14
C PRO A 28 6.03 23.02 6.92
N ASP A 29 5.13 23.99 7.13
CA ASP A 29 4.26 24.55 6.08
C ASP A 29 5.05 25.04 4.85
N SER A 30 6.23 25.62 5.09
CA SER A 30 7.12 26.16 4.05
C SER A 30 7.63 25.12 3.05
N VAL A 31 7.75 23.85 3.48
CA VAL A 31 8.24 22.75 2.64
C VAL A 31 7.15 21.77 2.28
N ARG A 32 6.04 21.75 3.03
CA ARG A 32 4.94 20.79 2.89
C ARG A 32 4.44 20.70 1.45
N ARG A 33 4.17 21.84 0.81
CA ARG A 33 3.69 21.89 -0.58
C ARG A 33 4.72 21.37 -1.60
N ARG A 34 6.02 21.55 -1.34
CA ARG A 34 7.12 21.07 -2.20
C ARG A 34 7.26 19.55 -2.12
N TYR A 35 7.04 18.97 -0.93
CA TYR A 35 7.17 17.53 -0.71
C TYR A 35 5.92 16.72 -1.02
N LEU A 36 4.78 17.37 -1.29
CA LEU A 36 3.52 16.70 -1.62
C LEU A 36 3.69 15.64 -2.72
N ALA A 37 4.29 16.01 -3.86
CA ALA A 37 4.48 15.09 -4.98
C ALA A 37 5.37 13.88 -4.63
N TYR A 38 6.36 14.07 -3.75
CA TYR A 38 7.22 12.98 -3.29
C TYR A 38 6.47 12.02 -2.36
N ILE A 39 5.66 12.57 -1.44
CA ILE A 39 4.85 11.78 -0.50
C ILE A 39 3.76 11.00 -1.25
N GLU A 40 3.09 11.62 -2.23
CA GLU A 40 2.14 10.92 -3.10
C GLU A 40 2.79 9.76 -3.86
N HIS A 41 4.01 9.96 -4.37
CA HIS A 41 4.71 8.90 -5.09
C HIS A 41 5.11 7.76 -4.15
N ALA A 42 5.59 8.09 -2.95
CA ALA A 42 5.92 7.10 -1.93
C ALA A 42 4.71 6.27 -1.51
N GLU A 43 3.54 6.90 -1.31
CA GLU A 43 2.30 6.18 -0.99
C GLU A 43 1.89 5.20 -2.10
N ARG A 44 2.03 5.59 -3.37
CA ARG A 44 1.69 4.69 -4.49
C ARG A 44 2.60 3.46 -4.52
N TRP A 45 3.89 3.63 -4.22
CA TRP A 45 4.82 2.51 -4.15
C TRP A 45 4.53 1.60 -2.97
N ASP A 46 4.21 2.16 -1.81
CA ASP A 46 3.83 1.41 -0.62
C ASP A 46 2.62 0.50 -0.90
N LEU A 47 1.55 1.08 -1.46
CA LEU A 47 0.35 0.33 -1.86
C LEU A 47 0.62 -0.71 -2.97
N ALA A 48 1.50 -0.39 -3.92
CA ALA A 48 1.88 -1.34 -4.97
C ALA A 48 2.66 -2.52 -4.40
N LEU A 49 3.57 -2.28 -3.45
CA LEU A 49 4.34 -3.32 -2.77
C LEU A 49 3.42 -4.25 -1.97
N ASP A 50 2.47 -3.70 -1.20
CA ASP A 50 1.47 -4.49 -0.50
C ASP A 50 0.67 -5.39 -1.45
N GLY A 51 0.24 -4.84 -2.58
CA GLY A 51 -0.46 -5.61 -3.62
C GLY A 51 0.39 -6.75 -4.21
N VAL A 52 1.68 -6.49 -4.46
CA VAL A 52 2.62 -7.50 -4.97
C VAL A 52 2.88 -8.59 -3.93
N ILE A 53 3.08 -8.22 -2.66
CA ILE A 53 3.31 -9.17 -1.56
C ILE A 53 2.10 -10.09 -1.38
N GLU A 54 0.89 -9.54 -1.41
CA GLU A 54 -0.34 -10.32 -1.31
C GLU A 54 -0.50 -11.28 -2.49
N ALA A 55 -0.23 -10.82 -3.72
CA ALA A 55 -0.30 -11.66 -4.91
C ALA A 55 0.72 -12.81 -4.88
N LEU A 56 1.98 -12.52 -4.49
CA LEU A 56 3.03 -13.52 -4.34
C LEU A 56 2.69 -14.53 -3.24
N SER A 57 2.13 -14.07 -2.12
CA SER A 57 1.71 -14.93 -1.02
C SER A 57 0.61 -15.90 -1.45
N ARG A 58 -0.37 -15.43 -2.24
CA ARG A 58 -1.41 -16.28 -2.82
C ARG A 58 -0.86 -17.28 -3.83
N ALA A 59 0.04 -16.83 -4.71
CA ALA A 59 0.69 -17.69 -5.69
C ALA A 59 1.49 -18.81 -5.01
N LYS A 60 2.27 -18.46 -3.97
CA LYS A 60 2.99 -19.44 -3.14
C LYS A 60 2.04 -20.43 -2.47
N GLY A 61 0.93 -19.96 -1.89
CA GLY A 61 -0.06 -20.82 -1.26
C GLY A 61 -0.76 -21.77 -2.25
N ALA A 62 -1.06 -21.30 -3.47
CA ALA A 62 -1.61 -22.13 -4.53
C ALA A 62 -0.60 -23.18 -5.02
N LEU A 63 0.66 -22.78 -5.23
CA LEU A 63 1.73 -23.68 -5.63
C LEU A 63 1.99 -24.75 -4.56
N ALA A 64 2.02 -24.36 -3.28
CA ALA A 64 2.14 -25.31 -2.17
C ALA A 64 1.02 -26.35 -2.21
N ARG A 65 -0.25 -25.95 -2.39
CA ARG A 65 -1.37 -26.90 -2.50
C ARG A 65 -1.24 -27.84 -3.69
N LEU A 66 -0.74 -27.38 -4.84
CA LEU A 66 -0.53 -28.23 -6.00
C LEU A 66 0.53 -29.31 -5.74
N LEU A 67 1.62 -28.97 -5.04
CA LEU A 67 2.70 -29.89 -4.70
C LEU A 67 2.36 -30.80 -3.52
N ASP A 68 1.59 -30.29 -2.57
CA ASP A 68 1.18 -30.96 -1.34
C ASP A 68 -0.13 -31.74 -1.52
N THR A 69 -0.70 -31.77 -2.74
CA THR A 69 -1.77 -32.70 -3.09
C THR A 69 -1.17 -34.10 -3.05
N PRO A 70 -1.39 -34.90 -1.98
CA PRO A 70 -0.90 -36.24 -1.97
C PRO A 70 -1.73 -36.94 -3.03
N THR A 71 -1.07 -37.58 -4.00
CA THR A 71 -1.72 -38.68 -4.69
C THR A 71 -1.95 -39.71 -3.60
N ARG A 72 -3.09 -39.62 -2.91
CA ARG A 72 -3.61 -40.68 -2.05
C ARG A 72 -4.10 -41.74 -3.02
N THR A 73 -3.15 -42.36 -3.73
CA THR A 73 -3.33 -43.68 -4.29
C THR A 73 -3.61 -44.53 -3.07
N ARG A 74 -4.88 -44.83 -2.92
CA ARG A 74 -5.44 -45.85 -2.06
C ARG A 74 -4.62 -47.12 -2.27
N SER A 75 -3.56 -47.31 -1.49
CA SER A 75 -2.99 -48.63 -1.23
C SER A 75 -3.95 -49.33 -0.29
N ALA A 76 -5.05 -49.81 -0.87
CA ALA A 76 -5.79 -50.93 -0.33
C ALA A 76 -5.13 -52.16 -0.91
N HIS A 77 -4.28 -52.82 -0.11
CA HIS A 77 -3.95 -54.22 -0.31
C HIS A 77 -3.71 -54.90 1.04
#